data_AF-A0A3A5VPI8-F1
#
_entry.id   AF-A0A3A5VPI8-F1
#
_cell.length_a   1.000
_cell.length_b   1.000
_cell.length_c   1.000
_cell.angle_alpha   90.00
_cell.angle_beta   90.00
_cell.angle_gamma   90.00
#
_symmetry.space_group_name_H-M   'P 1'
#
loop_
_entity.id
_entity.type
_entity.pdbx_description
1 polymer ?
#
loop_
_entity_poly.entity_id
_entity_poly.type
_entity_poly.pdbx_seq_one_letter_code
_entity_poly.pdbx_strand_id
1 'polypeptide(L)' 'MTPIQLSRFMSGEVRKGERIPRRDPPEFEEVNSFAEAISRDGFIGTALDDKNQYGPVAMMVLLLIVAAITGTVIRLLG' A
#
# COMPACT_ATOMS: atom_id res chain seq x y z
N MET A 1 32.49 15.58 33.05
CA MET A 1 31.08 15.86 32.69
C MET A 1 31.02 15.89 31.17
N THR A 2 30.74 14.75 30.56
CA THR A 2 30.84 14.54 29.10
C THR A 2 29.56 14.96 28.40
N PRO A 3 29.61 15.80 27.35
CA PRO A 3 28.42 16.09 26.54
C PRO A 3 28.08 14.86 25.69
N ILE A 4 26.87 14.34 25.87
CA ILE A 4 26.34 13.21 25.11
C ILE A 4 26.09 13.68 23.66
N GLN A 5 26.88 13.19 22.71
CA GLN A 5 26.60 13.33 21.28
C GLN A 5 25.37 12.50 20.91
N LEU A 6 24.17 13.09 20.99
CA LEU A 6 22.96 12.56 20.34
C LEU A 6 22.90 13.09 18.90
N SER A 7 23.77 12.55 18.07
CA SER A 7 23.69 12.70 16.63
C SER A 7 22.48 11.91 16.08
N ARG A 8 21.69 12.59 15.25
CA ARG A 8 21.07 12.04 14.01
C ARG A 8 19.66 11.45 14.01
N PHE A 9 18.83 11.57 15.06
CA PHE A 9 17.51 10.91 15.03
C PHE A 9 16.28 11.65 15.58
N MET A 10 16.30 12.97 15.75
CA MET A 10 15.10 13.71 16.11
C MET A 10 14.77 14.70 14.99
N SER A 11 13.68 14.45 14.26
CA SER A 11 12.95 15.53 13.59
C SER A 11 12.83 16.66 14.63
N GLY A 12 13.45 17.81 14.38
CA GLY A 12 13.47 18.92 15.32
C GLY A 12 12.05 19.26 15.79
N GLU A 13 11.92 19.72 17.04
CA GLU A 13 10.61 20.06 17.60
C GLU A 13 9.84 20.99 16.67
N VAL A 14 8.71 20.50 16.14
CA VAL A 14 7.83 21.25 15.24
C VAL A 14 7.24 22.40 16.05
N ARG A 15 7.58 23.65 15.70
CA ARG A 15 7.20 24.83 16.49
C ARG A 15 5.70 25.08 16.35
N LYS A 16 5.07 25.64 17.39
CA LYS A 16 3.63 25.92 17.39
C LYS A 16 3.25 26.85 16.22
N GLY A 17 2.53 26.35 15.22
CA GLY A 17 2.18 27.05 13.98
C GLY A 17 2.86 26.50 12.71
N GLU A 18 3.78 25.56 12.86
CA GLU A 18 4.47 24.90 11.75
C GLU A 18 3.63 23.72 11.25
N ARG A 19 3.20 23.80 9.99
CA ARG A 19 2.48 22.71 9.32
C ARG A 19 3.43 21.52 9.21
N ILE A 20 3.00 20.33 9.66
CA ILE A 20 3.79 19.09 9.50
C ILE A 20 4.27 19.02 8.04
N PRO A 21 5.58 18.89 7.79
CA PRO A 21 6.09 18.70 6.44
C PRO A 21 5.38 17.50 5.83
N ARG A 22 4.63 17.71 4.73
CA ARG A 22 4.08 16.59 3.98
C ARG A 22 5.26 15.89 3.32
N ARG A 23 5.44 14.61 3.61
CA ARG A 23 6.27 13.74 2.79
C ARG A 23 5.62 13.63 1.41
N ASP A 24 6.40 13.73 0.35
CA ASP A 24 5.92 13.45 -0.99
C ASP A 24 5.40 12.00 -1.08
N PRO A 25 4.32 11.75 -1.83
CA PRO A 25 3.81 10.40 -2.00
C PRO A 25 4.92 9.49 -2.56
N PRO A 26 4.93 8.19 -2.19
CA PRO A 26 5.83 7.22 -2.80
C PRO A 26 5.67 7.21 -4.32
N GLU A 27 6.76 7.05 -5.05
CA GLU A 27 6.70 6.84 -6.50
C GLU A 27 6.09 5.47 -6.79
N PHE A 28 5.09 5.44 -7.67
CA PHE A 28 4.54 4.23 -8.24
C PHE A 28 4.60 4.33 -9.76
N GLU A 29 4.75 3.20 -10.45
CA GLU A 29 4.75 3.21 -11.92
C GLU A 29 3.32 3.30 -12.44
N GLU A 30 2.96 4.44 -13.02
CA GLU A 30 1.67 4.62 -13.68
C GLU A 30 1.49 3.65 -14.85
N VAL A 31 0.25 3.21 -15.02
CA VAL A 31 -0.21 2.27 -16.06
C VAL A 31 -1.53 2.76 -16.62
N ASN A 32 -1.73 2.58 -17.92
CA ASN A 32 -2.86 3.17 -18.63
C ASN A 32 -4.16 2.39 -18.39
N SER A 33 -4.07 1.13 -17.97
CA SER A 33 -5.23 0.28 -17.72
C SER A 33 -5.00 -0.78 -16.64
N PHE A 34 -6.09 -1.27 -16.06
CA PHE A 34 -6.06 -2.36 -15.08
C PHE A 34 -5.52 -3.67 -15.67
N ALA A 35 -5.82 -3.95 -16.94
CA ALA A 35 -5.31 -5.13 -17.63
C ALA A 35 -3.78 -5.06 -17.80
N GLU A 36 -3.27 -3.88 -18.13
CA GLU A 36 -1.83 -3.60 -18.22
C GLU A 36 -1.13 -3.70 -16.85
N ALA A 37 -1.80 -3.23 -15.79
CA ALA A 37 -1.31 -3.37 -14.41
C ALA A 37 -1.09 -4.86 -14.04
N ILE A 38 -2.07 -5.71 -14.34
CA ILE A 38 -1.98 -7.15 -14.08
C ILE A 38 -0.91 -7.81 -14.97
N SER A 39 -0.81 -7.44 -16.25
CA SER A 39 0.16 -8.06 -17.15
C SER A 39 1.61 -7.69 -16.81
N ARG A 40 1.86 -6.45 -16.37
CA ARG A 40 3.18 -5.96 -15.99
C ARG A 40 3.60 -6.39 -14.59
N ASP A 41 2.75 -6.16 -13.60
CA ASP A 41 3.12 -6.25 -12.18
C ASP A 41 2.57 -7.52 -11.50
N GLY A 42 1.72 -8.26 -12.21
CA GLY A 42 1.02 -9.43 -11.70
C GLY A 42 -0.18 -9.06 -10.82
N PHE A 43 -1.12 -10.01 -10.66
CA PHE A 43 -2.30 -9.79 -9.83
C PHE A 43 -1.93 -9.57 -8.35
N ILE A 44 -0.97 -10.36 -7.82
CA ILE A 44 -0.50 -10.22 -6.44
C ILE A 44 0.31 -8.94 -6.23
N GLY A 45 1.21 -8.61 -7.16
CA GLY A 45 2.00 -7.39 -7.09
C GLY A 45 1.15 -6.12 -7.23
N THR A 46 0.04 -6.20 -7.97
CA THR A 46 -0.95 -5.13 -8.01
C THR A 46 -1.78 -5.09 -6.73
N ALA A 47 -2.27 -6.22 -6.21
CA ALA A 47 -3.23 -6.26 -5.10
C ALA A 47 -2.63 -6.11 -3.70
N LEU A 48 -1.39 -6.56 -3.46
CA LEU A 48 -0.79 -6.64 -2.12
C LEU A 48 0.45 -5.76 -1.97
N ASP A 49 1.22 -5.56 -3.04
CA ASP A 49 2.47 -4.80 -3.01
C ASP A 49 2.30 -3.34 -3.50
N ASP A 50 1.08 -2.94 -3.88
CA ASP A 50 0.74 -1.60 -4.39
C ASP A 50 1.72 -1.07 -5.46
N LYS A 51 2.21 -1.93 -6.35
CA LYS A 51 3.23 -1.58 -7.38
C LYS A 51 2.77 -0.52 -8.38
N ASN A 52 1.46 -0.32 -8.50
CA ASN A 52 0.84 0.63 -9.40
C ASN A 52 -0.47 1.19 -8.82
N GLN A 53 -1.09 2.13 -9.52
CA GLN A 53 -2.30 2.84 -9.08
C GLN A 53 -3.57 1.98 -8.90
N TYR A 54 -3.56 0.72 -9.36
CA TYR A 54 -4.74 -0.14 -9.34
C TYR A 54 -4.86 -1.05 -8.11
N GLY A 55 -4.01 -0.87 -7.10
CA GLY A 55 -4.09 -1.62 -5.84
C GLY A 55 -5.50 -1.74 -5.26
N PRO A 56 -6.22 -0.62 -5.03
CA PRO A 56 -7.58 -0.67 -4.49
C PRO A 56 -8.57 -1.49 -5.35
N VAL A 57 -8.44 -1.42 -6.68
CA VAL A 57 -9.30 -2.17 -7.60
C VAL A 57 -8.97 -3.66 -7.56
N ALA A 58 -7.68 -4.01 -7.57
CA ALA A 58 -7.23 -5.40 -7.47
C ALA A 58 -7.63 -6.03 -6.14
N MET A 59 -7.58 -5.27 -5.03
CA MET A 59 -8.05 -5.73 -3.73
C MET A 59 -9.55 -6.04 -3.73
N MET A 60 -10.39 -5.21 -4.35
CA MET A 60 -11.82 -5.51 -4.46
C MET A 60 -12.07 -6.83 -5.19
N VAL A 61 -11.35 -7.05 -6.31
CA VAL A 61 -11.44 -8.30 -7.07
C VAL A 61 -10.96 -9.49 -6.23
N LEU A 62 -9.85 -9.35 -5.50
CA LEU A 62 -9.33 -10.37 -4.60
C LEU A 62 -10.35 -10.75 -3.52
N LEU A 63 -10.97 -9.76 -2.88
CA LEU A 63 -11.98 -10.00 -1.86
C LEU A 63 -13.19 -10.75 -2.42
N LEU A 64 -13.64 -10.43 -3.64
CA LEU A 64 -14.73 -11.16 -4.31
C LEU A 64 -14.35 -12.62 -4.60
N ILE A 65 -13.12 -12.89 -5.05
CA ILE A 65 -12.63 -14.25 -5.29
C ILE A 65 -12.63 -15.05 -3.99
N VAL A 66 -12.04 -14.49 -2.92
CA VAL A 66 -11.96 -15.15 -1.61
C VAL A 66 -13.35 -15.41 -1.04
N ALA A 67 -14.27 -14.43 -1.14
CA ALA A 67 -15.65 -14.57 -0.70
C ALA A 67 -16.39 -15.66 -1.48
N ALA A 68 -16.24 -15.72 -2.81
CA ALA A 68 -16.87 -16.73 -3.65
C ALA A 68 -16.36 -18.15 -3.34
N ILE A 69 -15.05 -18.32 -3.18
CA ILE A 69 -14.44 -19.60 -2.79
C ILE A 69 -14.96 -20.01 -1.42
N THR A 70 -14.88 -19.12 -0.43
CA THR A 70 -15.30 -19.41 0.94
C THR A 70 -16.78 -19.77 1.00
N GLY A 71 -17.64 -18.98 0.34
CA GLY A 71 -19.07 -19.25 0.26
C GLY A 71 -19.38 -20.59 -0.42
N THR A 72 -18.64 -20.93 -1.47
CA THR A 72 -18.79 -22.21 -2.17
C THR A 72 -18.34 -23.39 -1.31
N VAL A 73 -17.21 -23.27 -0.61
CA VAL A 73 -16.71 -24.29 0.32
C VAL A 73 -17.71 -24.53 1.44
N ILE A 74 -18.24 -23.47 2.05
CA ILE A 74 -19.31 -23.58 3.06
C ILE A 74 -20.53 -24.26 2.47
N ARG A 75 -20.94 -23.91 1.24
CA ARG A 75 -22.12 -24.49 0.59
C ARG A 75 -22.00 -25.99 0.26
N LEU A 76 -20.77 -26.50 0.08
CA LEU A 76 -20.50 -27.89 -0.28
C LEU A 76 -20.10 -28.77 0.91
N LEU A 77 -19.44 -28.20 1.92
CA LEU A 77 -18.89 -28.94 3.07
C LEU A 77 -19.62 -28.69 4.39
N GLY A 78 -20.46 -27.66 4.47
CA GLY A 78 -21.29 -27.31 5.63
C GLY A 78 -22.77 -27.54 5.36
#